data_AF-A0A444RNH1-F1
#
_entry.id   AF-A0A444RNH1-F1
#
_cell.length_a   1.000
_cell.length_b   1.000
_cell.length_c   1.000
_cell.angle_alpha   90.00
_cell.angle_beta   90.00
_cell.angle_gamma   90.00
#
_symmetry.space_group_name_H-M   'P 1'
#
loop_
_entity.id
_entity.type
_entity.pdbx_description
1 polymer ?
#
loop_
_entity_poly.entity_id
_entity_poly.type
_entity_poly.pdbx_seq_one_letter_code
_entity_poly.pdbx_strand_id
1 'polypeptide(L)'
;MSASPKLRRDYVYMIIFGIQLIAILLVDLPPFYPPTMGNSEGSPLRILFRLRQYYIDAYNDRYFVTPHDELPSWFLLFTYLEIAYQLPMVFWMLRVFEDHTKGTTPGFELACVIYGVEVALTTLTCVFDVPYWDRAVYTTSEKANFMFLIYGPWVLIPSILAYDMGHRLLARAKAADQTKAIKTKKSD
;
A
#
# COMPACT_ATOMS: atom_id res chain seq x y z
N MET A 1 15.28 -1.98 -21.56
CA MET A 1 15.23 -0.51 -21.41
C MET A 1 15.99 -0.14 -20.14
N SER A 2 16.79 0.92 -20.17
CA SER A 2 17.59 1.36 -19.01
C SER A 2 16.75 2.02 -17.92
N ALA A 3 17.26 1.99 -16.69
CA ALA A 3 16.69 2.72 -15.57
C ALA A 3 16.67 4.24 -15.85
N SER A 4 15.68 4.96 -15.32
CA SER A 4 15.71 6.43 -15.33
C SER A 4 16.81 6.95 -14.41
N PRO A 5 17.15 8.24 -14.50
CA PRO A 5 17.83 8.93 -13.42
C PRO A 5 17.01 8.86 -12.12
N LYS A 6 17.71 8.88 -10.99
CA LYS A 6 17.10 8.95 -9.66
C LYS A 6 16.39 10.29 -9.46
N LEU A 7 15.13 10.26 -9.05
CA LEU A 7 14.34 11.47 -8.80
C LEU A 7 14.14 11.69 -7.28
N ARG A 8 14.06 12.94 -6.84
CA ARG A 8 13.84 13.28 -5.41
C ARG A 8 12.54 12.68 -4.86
N ARG A 9 11.51 12.61 -5.71
CA ARG A 9 10.19 12.02 -5.37
C ARG A 9 10.30 10.54 -5.01
N ASP A 10 11.30 9.83 -5.53
CA ASP A 10 11.51 8.42 -5.22
C ASP A 10 11.90 8.20 -3.74
N TYR A 11 12.56 9.18 -3.10
CA TYR A 11 12.83 9.13 -1.66
C TYR A 11 11.58 9.34 -0.81
N VAL A 12 10.64 10.17 -1.29
CA VAL A 12 9.35 10.37 -0.62
C VAL A 12 8.56 9.06 -0.63
N TYR A 13 8.52 8.38 -1.78
CA TYR A 13 7.92 7.04 -1.88
C TYR A 13 8.61 6.03 -0.95
N MET A 14 9.95 6.05 -0.85
CA MET A 14 10.68 5.18 0.08
C MET A 14 10.22 5.36 1.53
N ILE A 15 10.10 6.60 2.01
CA ILE A 15 9.67 6.89 3.39
C ILE A 15 8.24 6.40 3.62
N ILE A 16 7.35 6.71 2.68
CA ILE A 16 5.93 6.31 2.72
C ILE A 16 5.80 4.78 2.78
N PHE A 17 6.49 4.05 1.90
CA PHE A 17 6.42 2.59 1.89
C PHE A 17 7.15 1.95 3.07
N GLY A 18 8.09 2.66 3.69
CA GLY A 18 8.64 2.26 4.98
C GLY A 18 7.58 2.31 6.08
N ILE A 19 6.76 3.37 6.11
CA ILE A 19 5.61 3.46 7.02
C ILE A 19 4.58 2.39 6.69
N GLN A 20 4.30 2.13 5.41
CA GLN A 20 3.36 1.08 5.01
C GLN A 20 3.84 -0.32 5.41
N LEU A 21 5.13 -0.62 5.25
CA LEU A 21 5.70 -1.89 5.70
C LEU A 21 5.47 -2.09 7.21
N ILE A 22 5.69 -1.04 8.00
CA ILE A 22 5.41 -1.05 9.42
C ILE A 22 3.90 -1.28 9.64
N ALA A 23 3.02 -0.54 8.99
CA ALA A 23 1.56 -0.72 9.13
C ALA A 23 1.12 -2.18 8.85
N ILE A 24 1.54 -2.76 7.72
CA ILE A 24 1.21 -4.15 7.36
C ILE A 24 1.70 -5.12 8.45
N LEU A 25 2.97 -5.03 8.84
CA LEU A 25 3.54 -5.95 9.82
C LEU A 25 2.99 -5.74 11.25
N LEU A 26 2.60 -4.51 11.61
CA LEU A 26 2.26 -4.16 12.99
C LEU A 26 0.76 -4.13 13.26
N VAL A 27 -0.03 -3.80 12.24
CA VAL A 27 -1.47 -3.55 12.36
C VAL A 27 -2.23 -4.63 11.62
N ASP A 28 -1.86 -5.00 10.41
CA ASP A 28 -2.71 -5.86 9.57
C ASP A 28 -2.44 -7.36 9.76
N LEU A 29 -1.18 -7.78 9.76
CA LEU A 29 -0.77 -9.19 9.87
C LEU A 29 -0.73 -9.84 11.27
N PRO A 30 -0.78 -9.14 12.42
CA PRO A 30 -0.79 -9.79 13.73
C PRO A 30 -1.76 -10.97 13.92
N PRO A 31 -2.98 -11.00 13.33
CA PRO A 31 -3.90 -12.12 13.48
C PRO A 31 -3.40 -13.41 12.80
N PHE A 32 -2.46 -13.29 11.86
CA PHE A 32 -1.84 -14.41 11.15
C PHE A 32 -0.52 -14.85 11.80
N TYR A 33 -0.04 -14.16 12.85
CA TYR A 33 1.17 -14.58 13.54
C TYR A 33 0.92 -15.83 14.38
N PRO A 34 1.85 -16.81 14.35
CA PRO A 34 1.70 -18.00 15.16
C PRO A 34 1.72 -17.63 16.65
N PRO A 35 0.98 -18.35 17.51
CA PRO A 35 0.84 -18.02 18.93
C PRO A 35 2.18 -17.90 19.68
N THR A 36 3.20 -18.63 19.23
CA THR A 36 4.57 -18.62 19.79
C THR A 36 5.31 -17.31 19.55
N MET A 37 5.00 -16.62 18.45
CA MET A 37 5.47 -15.28 18.09
C MET A 37 4.60 -14.17 18.69
N GLY A 38 3.51 -14.54 19.37
CA GLY A 38 2.51 -13.66 19.95
C GLY A 38 2.95 -12.89 21.20
N ASN A 39 1.99 -12.62 22.08
CA ASN A 39 2.12 -11.81 23.30
C ASN A 39 2.89 -12.50 24.46
N SER A 40 3.71 -13.51 24.16
CA SER A 40 4.52 -14.21 25.16
C SER A 40 5.59 -13.28 25.74
N GLU A 41 5.95 -13.46 27.02
CA GLU A 41 6.79 -12.50 27.76
C GLU A 41 8.20 -12.29 27.18
N GLY A 42 8.67 -13.17 26.28
CA GLY A 42 9.96 -13.07 25.59
C GLY A 42 9.90 -12.85 24.08
N SER A 43 8.71 -12.63 23.47
CA SER A 43 8.62 -12.47 22.02
C SER A 43 9.22 -11.14 21.54
N PRO A 44 10.09 -11.14 20.51
CA PRO A 44 10.58 -9.90 19.90
C PRO A 44 9.44 -9.07 19.27
N LEU A 45 8.28 -9.69 19.00
CA LEU A 45 7.12 -9.05 18.39
C LEU A 45 6.12 -8.52 19.44
N ARG A 46 6.42 -8.61 20.73
CA ARG A 46 5.53 -8.13 21.81
C ARG A 46 5.20 -6.64 21.69
N ILE A 47 6.14 -5.82 21.21
CA ILE A 47 5.88 -4.40 20.95
C ILE A 47 4.82 -4.20 19.87
N LEU A 48 4.72 -5.11 18.90
CA LEU A 48 3.71 -5.05 17.83
C LEU A 48 2.30 -5.24 18.40
N PHE A 49 2.12 -6.23 19.27
CA PHE A 49 0.83 -6.47 19.94
C PHE A 49 0.41 -5.29 20.82
N ARG A 50 1.36 -4.63 21.49
CA ARG A 50 1.07 -3.43 22.28
C ARG A 50 0.65 -2.25 21.42
N LEU A 51 1.31 -2.04 20.28
CA LEU A 51 0.95 -0.98 19.34
C LEU A 51 -0.42 -1.24 18.71
N ARG A 52 -0.71 -2.48 18.32
CA ARG A 52 -2.05 -2.87 17.85
C ARG A 52 -3.11 -2.66 18.93
N GLN A 53 -2.82 -3.04 20.18
CA GLN A 53 -3.77 -2.81 21.28
C GLN A 53 -4.00 -1.32 21.51
N TYR A 54 -2.94 -0.50 21.50
CA TYR A 54 -3.09 0.96 21.57
C TYR A 54 -3.96 1.52 20.43
N TYR A 55 -3.78 1.03 19.20
CA TYR A 55 -4.62 1.40 18.06
C TYR A 55 -6.08 1.01 18.27
N ILE A 56 -6.34 -0.23 18.71
CA ILE A 56 -7.68 -0.72 19.03
C ILE A 56 -8.33 0.15 20.12
N ASP A 57 -7.61 0.42 21.20
CA ASP A 57 -8.12 1.21 22.32
C ASP A 57 -8.39 2.68 21.92
N ALA A 58 -7.57 3.22 21.00
CA ALA A 58 -7.69 4.61 20.55
C ALA A 58 -8.81 4.81 19.51
N TYR A 59 -9.04 3.84 18.62
CA TYR A 59 -9.91 4.03 17.45
C TYR A 59 -11.13 3.10 17.42
N ASN A 60 -11.10 1.96 18.11
CA ASN A 60 -12.14 0.92 18.05
C ASN A 60 -12.50 0.52 16.60
N ASP A 61 -11.47 0.39 15.76
CA ASP A 61 -11.64 0.08 14.35
C ASP A 61 -12.30 -1.29 14.15
N ARG A 62 -13.47 -1.29 13.51
CA ARG A 62 -14.31 -2.47 13.28
C ARG A 62 -13.51 -3.65 12.74
N TYR A 63 -12.64 -3.42 11.76
CA TYR A 63 -11.94 -4.52 11.09
C TYR A 63 -10.88 -5.18 11.98
N PHE A 64 -10.42 -4.50 13.02
CA PHE A 64 -9.35 -4.99 13.90
C PHE A 64 -9.85 -5.48 15.25
N VAL A 65 -11.08 -5.13 15.64
CA VAL A 65 -11.75 -5.62 16.86
C VAL A 65 -12.66 -6.81 16.60
N THR A 66 -13.22 -6.93 15.40
CA THR A 66 -14.08 -8.05 15.01
C THR A 66 -13.24 -9.30 14.69
N PRO A 67 -13.58 -10.47 15.23
CA PRO A 67 -12.95 -11.74 14.87
C PRO A 67 -12.97 -12.00 13.36
N HIS A 68 -11.92 -12.62 12.82
CA HIS A 68 -11.77 -12.81 11.36
C HIS A 68 -12.89 -13.62 10.69
N ASP A 69 -13.53 -14.52 11.43
CA ASP A 69 -14.66 -15.33 10.98
C ASP A 69 -15.97 -14.54 10.88
N GLU A 70 -16.06 -13.40 11.56
CA GLU A 70 -17.20 -12.47 11.51
C GLU A 70 -16.98 -11.30 10.53
N LEU A 71 -15.75 -11.14 10.01
CA LEU A 71 -15.43 -10.10 9.04
C LEU A 71 -16.09 -10.38 7.68
N PRO A 72 -16.42 -9.33 6.90
CA PRO A 72 -16.89 -9.51 5.55
C PRO A 72 -15.90 -10.31 4.70
N SER A 73 -16.41 -11.21 3.85
CA SER A 73 -15.58 -12.09 3.01
C SER A 73 -14.62 -11.33 2.09
N TRP A 74 -15.01 -10.14 1.64
CA TRP A 74 -14.14 -9.26 0.85
C TRP A 74 -12.95 -8.73 1.65
N PHE A 75 -13.09 -8.48 2.95
CA PHE A 75 -12.00 -7.98 3.78
C PHE A 75 -10.94 -9.07 3.97
N LEU A 76 -11.38 -10.31 4.19
CA LEU A 76 -10.48 -11.46 4.26
C LEU A 76 -9.70 -11.65 2.95
N LEU A 77 -10.35 -11.50 1.80
CA LEU A 77 -9.67 -11.52 0.50
C LEU A 77 -8.59 -10.43 0.41
N PHE A 78 -8.89 -9.21 0.85
CA PHE A 78 -7.92 -8.12 0.81
C PHE A 78 -6.73 -8.36 1.73
N THR A 79 -6.94 -8.96 2.90
CA THR A 79 -5.81 -9.35 3.76
C THR A 79 -4.93 -10.43 3.10
N TYR A 80 -5.52 -11.37 2.36
CA TYR A 80 -4.72 -12.33 1.58
C TYR A 80 -3.97 -11.67 0.43
N LEU A 81 -4.57 -10.71 -0.28
CA LEU A 81 -3.89 -9.92 -1.31
C LEU A 81 -2.74 -9.11 -0.70
N GLU A 82 -2.93 -8.57 0.51
CA GLU A 82 -1.89 -7.85 1.22
C GLU A 82 -0.69 -8.75 1.52
N ILE A 83 -0.92 -9.95 2.07
CA ILE A 83 0.14 -10.94 2.34
C ILE A 83 0.83 -11.40 1.05
N ALA A 84 0.05 -11.77 0.04
CA ALA A 84 0.55 -12.46 -1.15
C ALA A 84 1.16 -11.51 -2.19
N TYR A 85 0.71 -10.25 -2.21
CA TYR A 85 1.11 -9.28 -3.23
C TYR A 85 1.64 -7.97 -2.64
N GLN A 86 0.88 -7.28 -1.79
CA GLN A 86 1.27 -5.94 -1.33
C GLN A 86 2.57 -5.98 -0.50
N LEU A 87 2.69 -6.91 0.44
CA LEU A 87 3.87 -7.05 1.29
C LEU A 87 5.14 -7.35 0.48
N PRO A 88 5.20 -8.38 -0.40
CA PRO A 88 6.33 -8.58 -1.30
C PRO A 88 6.65 -7.36 -2.18
N MET A 89 5.61 -6.67 -2.67
CA MET A 89 5.77 -5.46 -3.47
C MET A 89 6.41 -4.33 -2.68
N VAL A 90 6.00 -4.09 -1.43
CA VAL A 90 6.59 -3.07 -0.55
C VAL A 90 8.08 -3.34 -0.31
N PHE A 91 8.48 -4.59 -0.05
CA PHE A 91 9.89 -4.94 0.07
C PHE A 91 10.68 -4.64 -1.22
N TRP A 92 10.11 -4.98 -2.37
CA TRP A 92 10.76 -4.69 -3.66
C TRP A 92 10.84 -3.18 -3.93
N MET A 93 9.78 -2.43 -3.63
CA MET A 93 9.76 -0.97 -3.77
C MET A 93 10.81 -0.30 -2.90
N LEU A 94 10.93 -0.69 -1.64
CA LEU A 94 11.97 -0.19 -0.75
C LEU A 94 13.36 -0.45 -1.32
N ARG A 95 13.63 -1.67 -1.77
CA ARG A 95 14.91 -2.06 -2.36
C ARG A 95 15.28 -1.26 -3.62
N VAL A 96 14.29 -0.91 -4.44
CA VAL A 96 14.48 -0.09 -5.66
C VAL A 96 14.60 1.39 -5.33
N PHE A 97 13.81 1.90 -4.40
CA PHE A 97 13.84 3.32 -4.03
C PHE A 97 15.01 3.69 -3.11
N GLU A 98 15.63 2.73 -2.43
CA GLU A 98 16.88 2.93 -1.69
C GLU A 98 18.09 3.14 -2.63
N ASP A 99 18.04 2.64 -3.86
CA ASP A 99 19.14 2.81 -4.82
C ASP A 99 19.36 4.31 -5.12
N HIS A 100 20.53 4.80 -4.71
CA HIS A 100 20.96 6.19 -4.91
C HIS A 100 21.54 6.44 -6.30
N THR A 101 21.85 5.39 -7.06
CA THR A 101 22.53 5.46 -8.36
C THR A 101 21.57 5.34 -9.54
N LYS A 102 20.44 4.65 -9.36
CA LYS A 102 19.47 4.36 -10.42
C LYS A 102 18.06 4.73 -9.98
N GLY A 103 17.28 5.25 -10.93
CA GLY A 103 15.84 5.43 -10.78
C GLY A 103 15.07 4.18 -11.18
N THR A 104 13.88 4.37 -11.72
CA THR A 104 12.92 3.31 -11.99
C THR A 104 13.15 2.64 -13.36
N THR A 105 12.72 1.39 -13.50
CA THR A 105 12.67 0.67 -14.79
C THR A 105 11.21 0.56 -15.27
N PRO A 106 10.93 0.34 -16.57
CA PRO A 106 9.55 0.24 -17.05
C PRO A 106 8.75 -0.88 -16.39
N GLY A 107 9.40 -2.02 -16.13
CA GLY A 107 8.74 -3.15 -15.46
C GLY A 107 8.37 -2.81 -14.02
N PHE A 108 9.26 -2.12 -13.31
CA PHE A 108 8.99 -1.62 -11.96
C PHE A 108 7.89 -0.55 -11.96
N GLU A 109 7.92 0.40 -12.91
CA GLU A 109 6.87 1.41 -13.07
C GLU A 109 5.49 0.77 -13.27
N LEU A 110 5.39 -0.23 -14.15
CA LEU A 110 4.15 -0.98 -14.36
C LEU A 110 3.69 -1.71 -13.09
N ALA A 111 4.62 -2.35 -12.37
CA ALA A 111 4.30 -3.04 -11.13
C ALA A 111 3.78 -2.06 -10.06
N CYS A 112 4.36 -0.86 -9.95
CA CYS A 112 3.87 0.21 -9.07
C CYS A 112 2.48 0.74 -9.47
N VAL A 113 2.14 0.77 -10.77
CA VAL A 113 0.79 1.14 -11.23
C VAL A 113 -0.22 0.12 -10.74
N ILE A 114 0.05 -1.17 -10.95
CA ILE A 114 -0.84 -2.27 -10.52
C ILE A 114 -1.02 -2.23 -9.01
N TYR A 115 0.08 -2.13 -8.26
CA TYR A 115 0.07 -2.00 -6.81
C TYR A 115 -0.74 -0.79 -6.35
N GLY A 116 -0.49 0.39 -6.93
CA GLY A 116 -1.15 1.61 -6.48
C GLY A 116 -2.66 1.58 -6.71
N VAL A 117 -3.11 1.00 -7.82
CA VAL A 117 -4.54 0.81 -8.11
C VAL A 117 -5.17 -0.21 -7.18
N GLU A 118 -4.49 -1.34 -6.94
CA GLU A 118 -5.00 -2.41 -6.08
C GLU A 118 -5.15 -1.94 -4.62
N VAL A 119 -4.11 -1.35 -4.02
CA VAL A 119 -4.17 -0.80 -2.65
C VAL A 119 -5.23 0.30 -2.54
N ALA A 120 -5.32 1.19 -3.53
CA ALA A 120 -6.31 2.26 -3.51
C ALA A 120 -7.74 1.70 -3.56
N LEU A 121 -7.98 0.64 -4.36
CA LEU A 121 -9.31 0.04 -4.51
C LEU A 121 -9.74 -0.75 -3.27
N THR A 122 -8.83 -1.55 -2.69
CA THR A 122 -9.11 -2.31 -1.47
C THR A 122 -9.40 -1.35 -0.30
N THR A 123 -8.59 -0.32 -0.14
CA THR A 123 -8.81 0.73 0.88
C THR A 123 -10.08 1.54 0.62
N LEU A 124 -10.36 1.90 -0.64
CA LEU A 124 -11.57 2.64 -1.00
C LEU A 124 -12.84 1.85 -0.66
N THR A 125 -12.79 0.52 -0.77
CA THR A 125 -13.89 -0.34 -0.32
C THR A 125 -14.12 -0.19 1.18
N CYS A 126 -13.06 -0.16 2.00
CA CYS A 126 -13.16 0.14 3.43
C CYS A 126 -13.76 1.53 3.69
N VAL A 127 -13.28 2.57 2.99
CA VAL A 127 -13.81 3.94 3.08
C VAL A 127 -15.30 3.98 2.74
N PHE A 128 -15.72 3.25 1.72
CA PHE A 128 -17.11 3.19 1.28
C PHE A 128 -18.01 2.45 2.27
N ASP A 129 -17.48 1.47 3.01
CA ASP A 129 -18.22 0.73 4.04
C ASP A 129 -18.46 1.55 5.32
N VAL A 130 -17.52 2.43 5.71
CA VAL A 130 -17.58 3.23 6.96
C VAL A 130 -18.91 3.97 7.18
N PRO A 131 -19.49 4.67 6.18
CA PRO A 131 -20.81 5.30 6.32
C PRO A 131 -21.91 4.35 6.82
N TYR A 132 -21.85 3.07 6.43
CA TYR A 132 -22.84 2.04 6.73
C TYR A 132 -22.62 1.34 8.08
N TRP A 133 -21.56 1.66 8.82
CA TRP A 133 -21.34 1.12 10.16
C TRP A 133 -22.45 1.54 11.12
N ASP A 134 -22.68 0.76 12.18
CA ASP A 134 -23.75 1.05 13.14
C ASP A 134 -23.53 2.42 13.80
N ARG A 135 -24.57 3.27 13.75
CA ARG A 135 -24.56 4.60 14.37
C ARG A 135 -24.65 4.53 15.90
N ALA A 136 -25.10 3.42 16.46
CA ALA A 136 -25.09 3.19 17.90
C ALA A 136 -23.66 2.94 18.43
N VAL A 137 -22.76 2.47 17.57
CA VAL A 137 -21.35 2.18 17.92
C VAL A 137 -20.43 3.33 17.49
N TYR A 138 -20.67 3.93 16.31
CA TYR A 138 -19.81 4.95 15.72
C TYR A 138 -20.55 6.25 15.43
N THR A 139 -20.09 7.34 16.04
CA THR A 139 -20.56 8.70 15.77
C THR A 139 -20.18 9.18 14.36
N THR A 140 -20.84 10.22 13.88
CA THR A 140 -20.51 10.83 12.58
C THR A 140 -19.08 11.36 12.52
N SER A 141 -18.55 11.88 13.64
CA SER A 141 -17.17 12.39 13.70
C SER A 141 -16.15 11.26 13.64
N GLU A 142 -16.40 10.14 14.32
CA GLU A 142 -15.51 8.97 14.25
C GLU A 142 -15.48 8.38 12.85
N LYS A 143 -16.65 8.25 12.21
CA LYS A 143 -16.73 7.82 10.80
C LYS A 143 -15.94 8.74 9.87
N ALA A 144 -16.03 10.07 10.06
CA ALA A 144 -15.23 11.00 9.28
C ALA A 144 -13.72 10.82 9.53
N ASN A 145 -13.30 10.59 10.77
CA ASN A 145 -11.90 10.30 11.09
C ASN A 145 -11.41 9.04 10.37
N PHE A 146 -12.19 7.96 10.37
CA PHE A 146 -11.85 6.74 9.62
C PHE A 146 -11.70 7.02 8.13
N MET A 147 -12.66 7.70 7.52
CA MET A 147 -12.67 7.96 6.08
C MET A 147 -11.52 8.87 5.63
N PHE A 148 -11.21 9.92 6.38
CA PHE A 148 -10.31 10.98 5.90
C PHE A 148 -8.91 10.94 6.51
N LEU A 149 -8.76 10.47 7.75
CA LEU A 149 -7.47 10.48 8.45
C LEU A 149 -6.82 9.10 8.47
N ILE A 150 -7.61 8.04 8.68
CA ILE A 150 -7.08 6.69 8.80
C ILE A 150 -6.96 6.05 7.41
N TYR A 151 -8.06 5.85 6.69
CA TYR A 151 -8.06 5.16 5.40
C TYR A 151 -7.81 6.10 4.21
N GLY A 152 -8.24 7.35 4.29
CA GLY A 152 -8.12 8.33 3.20
C GLY A 152 -6.70 8.47 2.62
N PRO A 153 -5.65 8.60 3.45
CA PRO A 153 -4.27 8.66 2.97
C PRO A 153 -3.86 7.41 2.17
N TRP A 154 -4.35 6.23 2.57
CA TRP A 154 -4.08 4.95 1.91
C TRP A 154 -4.86 4.75 0.60
N VAL A 155 -5.86 5.60 0.32
CA VAL A 155 -6.43 5.72 -1.04
C VAL A 155 -5.62 6.69 -1.88
N LEU A 156 -5.31 7.86 -1.32
CA LEU A 156 -4.73 8.98 -2.06
C LEU A 156 -3.27 8.72 -2.47
N ILE A 157 -2.44 8.27 -1.54
CA ILE A 157 -1.01 8.10 -1.75
C ILE A 157 -0.72 7.01 -2.81
N PRO A 158 -1.32 5.81 -2.76
CA PRO A 158 -1.14 4.80 -3.80
C PRO A 158 -1.69 5.24 -5.17
N SER A 159 -2.78 6.02 -5.19
CA SER A 159 -3.29 6.64 -6.43
C SER A 159 -2.27 7.60 -7.05
N ILE A 160 -1.61 8.43 -6.23
CA ILE A 160 -0.54 9.34 -6.68
C ILE A 160 0.67 8.56 -7.19
N LEU A 161 1.04 7.45 -6.53
CA LEU A 161 2.10 6.55 -7.03
C LEU A 161 1.73 5.99 -8.40
N ALA A 162 0.54 5.41 -8.55
CA ALA A 162 0.08 4.83 -9.80
C ALA A 162 0.06 5.86 -10.93
N TYR A 163 -0.44 7.06 -10.65
CA TYR A 163 -0.43 8.16 -11.61
C TYR A 163 0.99 8.55 -12.05
N ASP A 164 1.91 8.73 -11.09
CA ASP A 164 3.30 9.10 -11.40
C ASP A 164 4.01 8.04 -12.25
N MET A 165 3.93 6.78 -11.82
CA MET A 165 4.61 5.67 -12.50
C MET A 165 4.00 5.40 -13.87
N GLY A 166 2.68 5.52 -14.00
CA GLY A 166 1.98 5.46 -15.29
C GLY A 166 2.43 6.57 -16.23
N HIS A 167 2.60 7.80 -15.74
CA HIS A 167 3.13 8.91 -16.53
C HIS A 167 4.56 8.67 -17.03
N ARG A 168 5.44 8.16 -16.17
CA ARG A 168 6.81 7.78 -16.54
C ARG A 168 6.81 6.70 -17.62
N LEU A 169 5.98 5.67 -17.45
CA LEU A 169 5.85 4.57 -18.39
C LEU A 169 5.35 5.04 -19.77
N LEU A 170 4.32 5.89 -19.80
CA LEU A 170 3.80 6.50 -21.03
C LEU A 170 4.85 7.38 -21.73
N ALA A 171 5.65 8.15 -20.98
CA ALA A 171 6.71 8.96 -21.55
C ALA A 171 7.76 8.08 -22.27
N ARG A 172 8.11 6.93 -21.68
CA ARG A 172 9.04 5.97 -22.30
C ARG A 172 8.45 5.33 -23.55
N ALA A 173 7.17 4.95 -23.53
CA ALA A 173 6.49 4.41 -24.70
C ALA A 173 6.52 5.40 -25.87
N LYS A 174 6.16 6.67 -25.62
CA LYS A 174 6.22 7.74 -26.63
C LYS A 174 7.63 7.93 -27.20
N ALA A 175 8.67 7.92 -26.35
CA ALA A 175 10.05 8.04 -26.82
C ALA A 175 10.50 6.85 -27.69
N ALA A 176 10.04 5.63 -27.35
CA ALA A 176 10.32 4.44 -28.14
C ALA A 176 9.67 4.50 -29.53
N ASP A 177 8.41 4.94 -29.61
CA ASP A 177 7.69 5.08 -30.88
C ASP A 177 8.32 6.14 -31.79
N GLN A 178 8.74 7.28 -31.22
CA GLN A 178 9.48 8.31 -31.96
C GLN A 178 10.80 7.78 -32.52
N THR A 179 11.54 7.00 -31.73
CA THR A 179 12.81 6.41 -32.16
C THR A 179 12.60 5.42 -33.31
N LYS A 180 11.54 4.61 -33.25
CA LYS A 180 11.17 3.70 -34.34
C LYS A 180 10.82 4.48 -35.62
N ALA A 181 9.99 5.52 -35.52
CA ALA A 181 9.60 6.34 -36.66
C ALA A 181 10.80 7.02 -37.36
N ILE A 182 11.79 7.50 -36.60
CA ILE A 182 13.01 8.08 -37.14
C ILE A 182 13.85 7.03 -37.88
N LYS A 183 13.93 5.80 -37.36
CA LYS A 183 14.68 4.71 -38.01
C LYS A 183 14.03 4.30 -39.33
N THR A 184 12.71 4.17 -39.37
CA THR A 184 11.98 3.85 -40.60
C THR A 184 12.19 4.93 -41.67
N LYS A 185 12.13 6.22 -41.31
CA LYS A 185 12.41 7.32 -42.25
C LYS A 185 13.85 7.38 -42.79
N LYS A 186 14.82 6.72 -42.14
CA LYS A 186 16.21 6.67 -42.60
C LYS A 186 16.51 5.45 -43.47
N SER A 187 15.61 4.47 -43.53
CA SER A 187 15.73 3.27 -44.35
C SER A 187 14.99 3.36 -45.69
N ASP A 188 14.18 4.41 -45.87
CA ASP A 188 13.49 4.79 -47.11
C ASP A 188 14.30 5.87 -47.86
#